data_AF-A0A1S3Z4W3-F1
#
_entry.id   AF-A0A1S3Z4W3-F1
#
_cell.length_a   1.000
_cell.length_b   1.000
_cell.length_c   1.000
_cell.angle_alpha   90.00
_cell.angle_beta   90.00
_cell.angle_gamma   90.00
#
_symmetry.space_group_name_H-M   'P 1'
#
loop_
_entity.id
_entity.type
_entity.pdbx_description
1 polymer ?
#
loop_
_entity_poly.entity_id
_entity_poly.type
_entity_poly.pdbx_seq_one_letter_code
_entity_poly.pdbx_strand_id
1 'polypeptide(L)'
;MDNTFIQRKPTAIIVGSMVIPKYSDPKKIYTPKDIQFDILSELDVNLTYMQAWRAMKKALQLLRDQPADSYSKLPSYLIYLYILEKTYLGFVVKLKKTDDDCFLYVFVVICTSISGWKYCRPIVVVDGIFLKSAYRGIMLIASTIDAAGTILPLTYAVVDSENDASWKWFFEQFKLAYGERANMCVVSDRNKSILKATSIVYPGMPHHSYMWHIWTNIWAKFKKGHLKLSELYFATVRSYTLDEFNERMSKIEEIVPRVKAYLYDIGYYRWSRVHATVRASTDYIHTVIDGMRCYIICLEIRNVVEQFQLDELPCSHALAALRQMD
;
A
#
# COMPACT_ATOMS: atom_id res chain seq x y z
N MET A 1 32.26 49.87 -30.06
CA MET A 1 32.04 48.51 -30.57
C MET A 1 31.07 47.83 -29.63
N ASP A 2 29.78 47.92 -29.96
CA ASP A 2 28.69 47.30 -29.20
C ASP A 2 28.66 45.80 -29.48
N ASN A 3 29.21 45.01 -28.56
CA ASN A 3 28.99 43.56 -28.56
C ASN A 3 27.67 43.25 -27.83
N THR A 4 26.55 43.52 -28.50
CA THR A 4 25.25 42.96 -28.11
C THR A 4 25.21 41.48 -28.53
N PHE A 5 25.85 40.63 -27.74
CA PHE A 5 25.59 39.20 -27.79
C PHE A 5 24.15 38.97 -27.34
N ILE A 6 23.25 38.77 -28.30
CA ILE A 6 21.92 38.22 -28.02
C ILE A 6 22.15 36.79 -27.49
N GLN A 7 22.20 36.64 -26.17
CA GLN A 7 22.13 35.33 -25.53
C GLN A 7 20.79 34.69 -25.94
N ARG A 8 20.82 33.83 -26.96
CA ARG A 8 19.70 32.97 -27.30
C ARG A 8 19.47 32.06 -26.10
N LYS A 9 18.50 32.42 -25.25
CA LYS A 9 18.12 31.58 -24.10
C LYS A 9 17.77 30.19 -24.63
N PRO A 10 18.41 29.12 -24.14
CA PRO A 10 18.10 27.77 -24.57
C PRO A 10 16.61 27.50 -24.34
N THR A 11 15.95 27.00 -25.38
CA THR A 11 14.56 26.57 -25.24
C THR A 11 14.54 25.32 -24.38
N ALA A 12 13.62 25.24 -23.41
CA ALA A 12 13.50 24.10 -22.50
C ALA A 12 13.38 22.74 -23.22
N ILE A 13 12.92 22.74 -24.46
CA ILE A 13 12.85 21.55 -25.33
C ILE A 13 14.25 21.04 -25.69
N ILE A 14 15.18 21.92 -26.07
CA ILE A 14 16.54 21.54 -26.49
C ILE A 14 17.28 20.94 -25.30
N VAL A 15 17.35 21.68 -24.19
CA VAL A 15 17.98 21.19 -22.95
C VAL A 15 17.29 19.92 -22.46
N GLY A 16 15.96 19.86 -22.53
CA GLY A 16 15.18 18.67 -22.16
C GLY A 16 15.58 17.44 -22.97
N SER A 17 15.75 17.57 -24.29
CA SER A 17 16.16 16.46 -25.15
C SER A 17 17.57 15.93 -24.84
N MET A 18 18.50 16.81 -24.46
CA MET A 18 19.89 16.45 -24.13
C MET A 18 19.97 15.61 -22.85
N VAL A 19 19.11 15.88 -21.88
CA VAL A 19 19.15 15.21 -20.57
C VAL A 19 18.24 13.98 -20.46
N ILE A 20 17.53 13.59 -21.53
CA ILE A 20 16.68 12.37 -21.56
C ILE A 20 17.45 11.13 -21.05
N PRO A 21 18.69 10.84 -21.51
CA PRO A 21 19.41 9.65 -21.07
C PRO A 21 19.68 9.61 -19.55
N LYS A 22 19.72 10.77 -18.90
CA LYS A 22 19.93 10.88 -17.45
C LYS A 22 18.68 10.44 -16.66
N TYR A 23 17.52 10.31 -17.32
CA TYR A 23 16.23 9.88 -16.75
C TYR A 23 15.80 8.46 -17.14
N SER A 24 16.59 7.75 -17.96
CA SER A 24 16.25 6.39 -18.40
C SER A 24 16.25 5.35 -17.28
N ASP A 25 17.13 5.52 -16.27
CA ASP A 25 17.11 4.69 -15.06
C ASP A 25 16.21 5.32 -13.99
N PRO A 26 15.08 4.69 -13.62
CA PRO A 26 14.18 5.21 -12.60
C PRO A 26 14.78 5.25 -11.19
N LYS A 27 15.89 4.56 -10.92
CA LYS A 27 16.60 4.63 -9.63
C LYS A 27 17.51 5.84 -9.51
N LYS A 28 17.87 6.47 -10.63
CA LYS A 28 18.75 7.64 -10.65
C LYS A 28 17.96 8.91 -10.31
N ILE A 29 18.36 9.59 -9.25
CA ILE A 29 17.82 10.90 -8.90
C ILE A 29 18.63 11.96 -9.64
N TYR A 30 18.00 12.60 -10.63
CA TYR A 30 18.61 13.68 -11.41
C TYR A 30 17.75 14.94 -11.33
N THR A 31 18.24 15.94 -10.62
CA THR A 31 17.51 17.12 -10.16
C THR A 31 17.72 18.31 -11.10
N PRO A 32 16.89 19.39 -11.00
CA PRO A 32 17.14 20.61 -11.75
C PRO A 32 18.51 21.24 -11.47
N LYS A 33 19.08 21.05 -10.27
CA LYS A 33 20.43 21.54 -9.96
C LYS A 33 21.51 20.77 -10.72
N ASP A 34 21.32 19.46 -10.87
CA ASP A 34 22.23 18.62 -11.65
C ASP A 34 22.17 19.01 -13.13
N ILE A 35 20.98 19.37 -13.65
CA ILE A 35 20.86 19.96 -15.00
C ILE A 35 21.60 21.29 -15.10
N GLN A 36 21.48 22.18 -14.12
CA GLN A 36 22.23 23.45 -14.14
C GLN A 36 23.74 23.20 -14.19
N PHE A 37 24.23 22.24 -13.40
CA PHE A 37 25.64 21.88 -13.33
C PHE A 37 26.15 21.23 -14.62
N ASP A 38 25.44 20.21 -15.13
CA ASP A 38 25.83 19.50 -16.35
C ASP A 38 25.80 20.45 -17.56
N ILE A 39 24.76 21.27 -17.71
CA ILE A 39 24.66 22.20 -18.85
C ILE A 39 25.69 23.33 -18.77
N LEU A 40 26.03 23.79 -17.57
CA LEU A 40 27.12 24.75 -17.39
C LEU A 40 28.47 24.12 -17.72
N SER A 41 28.73 22.89 -17.28
CA SER A 41 30.03 22.22 -17.48
C SER A 41 30.24 21.71 -18.91
N GLU A 42 29.20 21.18 -19.56
CA GLU A 42 29.30 20.60 -20.90
C GLU A 42 29.14 21.64 -22.02
N LEU A 43 28.35 22.71 -21.79
CA LEU A 43 27.96 23.67 -22.83
C LEU A 43 28.28 25.13 -22.51
N ASP A 44 28.84 25.43 -21.32
CA ASP A 44 29.11 26.80 -20.83
C ASP A 44 27.86 27.71 -20.81
N VAL A 45 26.68 27.10 -20.58
CA VAL A 45 25.40 27.80 -20.55
C VAL A 45 24.85 27.86 -19.13
N ASN A 46 24.75 29.08 -18.60
CA ASN A 46 24.16 29.30 -17.28
C ASN A 46 22.62 29.31 -17.33
N LEU A 47 22.01 28.26 -16.78
CA LEU A 47 20.56 28.14 -16.64
C LEU A 47 20.08 28.65 -15.28
N THR A 48 18.97 29.38 -15.26
CA THR A 48 18.20 29.58 -14.02
C THR A 48 17.54 28.26 -13.57
N TYR A 49 17.24 28.16 -12.27
CA TYR A 49 16.53 27.00 -11.73
C TYR A 49 15.22 26.71 -12.47
N MET A 50 14.44 27.75 -12.80
CA MET A 50 13.18 27.61 -13.53
C MET A 50 13.38 27.11 -14.96
N GLN A 51 14.46 27.49 -15.64
CA GLN A 51 14.80 26.94 -16.97
C GLN A 51 15.17 25.47 -16.87
N ALA A 52 16.02 25.10 -15.90
CA ALA A 52 16.40 23.71 -15.66
C ALA A 52 15.21 22.83 -15.26
N TRP A 53 14.30 23.35 -14.42
CA TRP A 53 13.07 22.65 -14.04
C TRP A 53 12.11 22.47 -15.23
N ARG A 54 11.97 23.47 -16.10
CA ARG A 54 11.18 23.35 -17.34
C ARG A 54 11.80 22.34 -18.31
N ALA A 55 13.14 22.32 -18.40
CA ALA A 55 13.87 21.35 -19.21
C ALA A 55 13.69 19.92 -18.67
N MET A 56 13.80 19.72 -17.36
CA MET A 56 13.47 18.46 -16.69
C MET A 56 12.07 17.99 -17.03
N LYS A 57 11.07 18.87 -16.93
CA LYS A 57 9.68 18.55 -17.30
C LYS A 57 9.56 18.12 -18.76
N LYS A 58 10.28 18.78 -19.68
CA LYS A 58 10.30 18.40 -21.09
C LYS A 58 11.00 17.08 -21.35
N ALA A 59 12.13 16.81 -20.69
CA ALA A 59 12.82 15.53 -20.76
C ALA A 59 11.91 14.38 -20.33
N LEU A 60 11.24 14.53 -19.18
CA LEU A 60 10.29 13.55 -18.65
C LEU A 60 9.08 13.35 -19.58
N GLN A 61 8.57 14.43 -20.16
CA GLN A 61 7.46 14.37 -21.13
C GLN A 61 7.87 13.65 -22.42
N LEU A 62 9.09 13.89 -22.93
CA LEU A 62 9.59 13.21 -24.13
C LEU A 62 9.87 11.73 -23.88
N LEU A 63 10.30 11.37 -22.66
CA LEU A 63 10.60 9.99 -22.28
C LEU A 63 9.36 9.15 -21.96
N ARG A 64 8.33 9.76 -21.35
CA ARG A 64 7.16 9.06 -20.78
C ARG A 64 5.83 9.39 -21.47
N ASP A 65 5.90 10.06 -22.63
CA ASP A 65 4.76 10.70 -23.31
C ASP A 65 4.02 11.73 -22.43
N GLN A 66 2.93 12.30 -22.96
CA GLN A 66 2.03 13.08 -22.11
C GLN A 66 1.21 12.14 -21.21
N PRO A 67 0.80 12.60 -20.02
CA PRO A 67 -0.15 11.88 -19.20
C PRO A 67 -1.42 11.49 -19.96
N ALA A 68 -1.92 12.34 -20.87
CA ALA A 68 -3.08 12.05 -21.70
C ALA A 68 -2.89 10.81 -22.57
N ASP A 69 -1.71 10.68 -23.18
CA ASP A 69 -1.34 9.55 -24.02
C ASP A 69 -1.14 8.26 -23.21
N SER A 70 -0.76 8.38 -21.94
CA SER A 70 -0.71 7.23 -21.03
C SER A 70 -2.12 6.76 -20.65
N TYR A 71 -3.04 7.68 -20.35
CA TYR A 71 -4.43 7.33 -20.01
C TYR A 71 -5.22 6.83 -21.21
N SER A 72 -4.90 7.28 -22.43
CA SER A 72 -5.53 6.76 -23.66
C SER A 72 -5.18 5.29 -23.93
N LYS A 73 -4.12 4.75 -23.31
CA LYS A 73 -3.76 3.33 -23.34
C LYS A 73 -4.56 2.49 -22.33
N LEU A 74 -5.26 3.09 -21.36
CA LEU A 74 -6.03 2.36 -20.33
C LEU A 74 -7.03 1.35 -20.92
N PRO A 75 -7.83 1.67 -21.95
CA PRO A 75 -8.72 0.68 -22.57
C PRO A 75 -7.99 -0.59 -23.03
N SER A 76 -6.80 -0.46 -23.63
CA SER A 76 -5.98 -1.60 -24.04
C SER A 76 -5.49 -2.42 -22.85
N TYR A 77 -5.07 -1.77 -21.76
CA TYR A 77 -4.72 -2.47 -20.52
C TYR A 77 -5.92 -3.19 -19.89
N LEU A 78 -7.11 -2.58 -19.93
CA LEU A 78 -8.33 -3.20 -19.43
C LEU A 78 -8.74 -4.41 -20.28
N ILE A 79 -8.57 -4.35 -21.60
CA ILE A 79 -8.74 -5.51 -22.49
C ILE A 79 -7.74 -6.61 -22.14
N TYR A 80 -6.47 -6.27 -21.90
CA TYR A 80 -5.47 -7.24 -21.48
C TYR A 80 -5.83 -7.90 -20.14
N LEU A 81 -6.24 -7.11 -19.15
CA LEU A 81 -6.71 -7.61 -17.85
C LEU A 81 -7.94 -8.52 -18.00
N TYR A 82 -8.87 -8.17 -18.89
CA TYR A 82 -10.01 -8.99 -19.22
C TYR A 82 -9.59 -10.33 -19.85
N ILE A 83 -8.63 -10.31 -20.78
CA ILE A 83 -8.06 -11.55 -21.35
C ILE A 83 -7.42 -12.38 -20.24
N LEU A 84 -6.66 -11.79 -19.32
CA LEU A 84 -6.09 -12.52 -18.19
C LEU A 84 -7.16 -13.19 -17.30
N GLU A 85 -8.26 -12.51 -17.01
CA GLU A 85 -9.41 -13.07 -16.26
C GLU A 85 -10.05 -14.26 -17.00
N LYS A 86 -10.05 -14.26 -18.35
CA LYS A 86 -10.57 -15.37 -19.16
C LYS A 86 -9.60 -16.53 -19.32
N THR A 87 -8.31 -16.23 -19.38
CA THR A 87 -7.26 -17.23 -19.61
C THR A 87 -6.85 -17.94 -18.33
N TYR A 88 -6.74 -17.21 -17.22
CA TYR A 88 -6.25 -17.75 -15.95
C TYR A 88 -7.39 -17.86 -14.94
N LEU A 89 -7.74 -19.10 -14.61
CA LEU A 89 -8.73 -19.40 -13.58
C LEU A 89 -8.28 -18.75 -12.24
N GLY A 90 -9.14 -17.91 -11.66
CA GLY A 90 -8.88 -17.24 -10.39
C GLY A 90 -8.19 -15.88 -10.49
N PHE A 91 -7.85 -15.38 -11.69
CA PHE A 91 -7.52 -13.95 -11.86
C PHE A 91 -8.83 -13.16 -11.90
N VAL A 92 -9.01 -12.18 -11.02
CA VAL A 92 -10.27 -11.42 -10.93
C VAL A 92 -10.02 -9.96 -11.28
N VAL A 93 -10.80 -9.46 -12.23
CA VAL A 93 -10.80 -8.04 -12.61
C VAL A 93 -12.22 -7.53 -12.54
N LYS A 94 -12.39 -6.37 -11.90
CA LYS A 94 -13.69 -5.70 -11.84
C LYS A 94 -13.52 -4.26 -12.27
N LEU A 95 -14.29 -3.88 -13.27
CA LEU A 95 -14.30 -2.54 -13.84
C LEU A 95 -15.57 -1.82 -13.41
N LYS A 96 -15.42 -0.57 -13.00
CA LYS A 96 -16.54 0.36 -12.89
C LYS A 96 -16.35 1.48 -13.91
N LYS A 97 -17.40 1.80 -14.63
CA LYS A 97 -17.46 2.92 -15.56
C LYS A 97 -18.50 3.94 -15.09
N THR A 98 -18.40 5.16 -15.61
CA THR A 98 -19.46 6.16 -15.50
C THR A 98 -20.61 5.84 -16.47
N ASP A 99 -21.71 6.57 -16.37
CA ASP A 99 -22.85 6.43 -17.28
C ASP A 99 -22.46 6.73 -18.75
N ASP A 100 -21.47 7.59 -18.97
CA ASP A 100 -20.88 7.91 -20.27
C ASP A 100 -19.81 6.89 -20.75
N ASP A 101 -19.81 5.67 -20.19
CA ASP A 101 -18.86 4.59 -20.48
C ASP A 101 -17.37 4.94 -20.23
N CYS A 102 -17.09 5.99 -19.45
CA CYS A 102 -15.72 6.38 -19.12
C CYS A 102 -15.17 5.55 -17.97
N PHE A 103 -13.86 5.27 -17.98
CA PHE A 103 -13.19 4.59 -16.88
C PHE A 103 -13.39 5.32 -15.55
N LEU A 104 -13.85 4.60 -14.53
CA LEU A 104 -13.99 5.12 -13.18
C LEU A 104 -13.09 4.35 -12.22
N TYR A 105 -13.36 3.06 -11.98
CA TYR A 105 -12.58 2.20 -11.06
C TYR A 105 -12.09 0.92 -11.75
N VAL A 106 -10.96 0.41 -11.27
CA VAL A 106 -10.53 -0.98 -11.52
C VAL A 106 -10.12 -1.62 -10.21
N PHE A 107 -10.46 -2.89 -10.04
CA PHE A 107 -10.06 -3.75 -8.94
C PHE A 107 -9.43 -5.00 -9.53
N VAL A 108 -8.24 -5.36 -9.05
CA VAL A 108 -7.44 -6.45 -9.60
C VAL A 108 -7.00 -7.40 -8.49
N VAL A 109 -7.21 -8.69 -8.72
CA VAL A 109 -6.77 -9.76 -7.82
C VAL A 109 -5.99 -10.79 -8.62
N ILE A 110 -4.86 -11.21 -8.05
CA ILE A 110 -4.03 -12.27 -8.61
C ILE A 110 -4.48 -13.61 -8.00
N CYS A 111 -4.54 -14.66 -8.83
CA CYS A 111 -5.01 -16.00 -8.41
C CYS A 111 -4.28 -16.55 -7.17
N THR A 112 -2.97 -16.33 -7.08
CA THR A 112 -2.16 -16.76 -5.94
C THR A 112 -2.59 -16.13 -4.63
N SER A 113 -3.04 -14.88 -4.65
CA SER A 113 -3.54 -14.18 -3.47
C SER A 113 -4.85 -14.77 -2.97
N ILE A 114 -5.78 -15.16 -3.86
CA ILE A 114 -7.02 -15.86 -3.48
C ILE A 114 -6.70 -17.24 -2.90
N SER A 115 -5.84 -18.00 -3.58
CA SER A 115 -5.45 -19.34 -3.15
C SER A 115 -4.71 -19.33 -1.82
N GLY A 116 -3.85 -18.33 -1.59
CA GLY A 116 -3.06 -18.15 -0.37
C GLY A 116 -3.87 -17.63 0.82
N TRP A 117 -4.97 -16.91 0.58
CA TRP A 117 -5.76 -16.26 1.63
C TRP A 117 -6.18 -17.21 2.76
N LYS A 118 -6.59 -18.44 2.43
CA LYS A 118 -7.00 -19.44 3.44
C LYS A 118 -5.89 -19.84 4.43
N TYR A 119 -4.62 -19.66 4.05
CA TYR A 119 -3.44 -19.96 4.87
C TYR A 119 -2.87 -18.72 5.57
N CYS A 120 -3.46 -17.55 5.34
CA CYS A 120 -3.06 -16.31 5.99
C CYS A 120 -3.87 -16.08 7.26
N ARG A 121 -3.35 -15.21 8.14
CA ARG A 121 -4.13 -14.68 9.27
C ARG A 121 -5.38 -14.00 8.71
N PRO A 122 -6.55 -14.12 9.36
CA PRO A 122 -7.78 -13.49 8.87
C PRO A 122 -7.77 -11.97 9.16
N ILE A 123 -6.69 -11.29 8.82
CA ILE A 123 -6.47 -9.85 9.04
C ILE A 123 -6.31 -9.21 7.68
N VAL A 124 -7.16 -8.24 7.36
CA VAL A 124 -7.10 -7.47 6.13
C VAL A 124 -6.64 -6.06 6.47
N VAL A 125 -5.40 -5.74 6.13
CA VAL A 125 -4.85 -4.39 6.27
C VAL A 125 -5.11 -3.62 4.99
N VAL A 126 -5.81 -2.50 5.09
CA VAL A 126 -6.11 -1.63 3.95
C VAL A 126 -5.50 -0.24 4.12
N ASP A 127 -5.03 0.33 3.02
CA ASP A 127 -4.55 1.71 2.96
C ASP A 127 -4.72 2.28 1.54
N GLY A 128 -4.71 3.60 1.42
CA GLY A 128 -4.77 4.33 0.16
C GLY A 128 -3.52 5.15 -0.09
N ILE A 129 -3.00 5.10 -1.32
CA ILE A 129 -1.82 5.85 -1.74
C ILE A 129 -2.18 6.77 -2.90
N PHE A 130 -1.85 8.06 -2.76
CA PHE A 130 -2.03 9.04 -3.82
C PHE A 130 -1.17 8.72 -5.04
N LEU A 131 -1.81 8.59 -6.20
CA LEU A 131 -1.11 8.45 -7.47
C LEU A 131 -0.50 9.79 -7.88
N LYS A 132 0.80 9.79 -8.16
CA LYS A 132 1.54 10.95 -8.66
C LYS A 132 1.34 11.10 -10.18
N SER A 133 0.10 11.37 -10.61
CA SER A 133 -0.24 11.61 -12.02
C SER A 133 -0.92 12.97 -12.22
N ALA A 134 -0.99 13.45 -13.47
CA ALA A 134 -1.69 14.69 -13.80
C ALA A 134 -3.20 14.62 -13.53
N TYR A 135 -3.77 13.41 -13.63
CA TYR A 135 -5.20 13.15 -13.44
C TYR A 135 -5.57 12.80 -11.99
N ARG A 136 -4.57 12.72 -11.10
CA ARG A 136 -4.74 12.32 -9.70
C ARG A 136 -5.42 10.93 -9.62
N GLY A 137 -5.88 10.54 -8.44
CA GLY A 137 -6.43 9.21 -8.16
C GLY A 137 -5.74 8.55 -6.98
N ILE A 138 -6.36 7.49 -6.47
CA ILE A 138 -5.88 6.76 -5.30
C ILE A 138 -5.72 5.30 -5.69
N MET A 139 -4.58 4.72 -5.32
CA MET A 139 -4.42 3.27 -5.33
C MET A 139 -4.77 2.75 -3.93
N LEU A 140 -5.89 2.03 -3.83
CA LEU A 140 -6.27 1.31 -2.63
C LEU A 140 -5.57 -0.04 -2.65
N ILE A 141 -5.02 -0.46 -1.52
CA ILE A 141 -4.34 -1.75 -1.38
C ILE A 141 -4.96 -2.49 -0.21
N ALA A 142 -5.19 -3.79 -0.39
CA ALA A 142 -5.40 -4.71 0.72
C ALA A 142 -4.24 -5.70 0.79
N SER A 143 -3.78 -5.96 2.00
CA SER A 143 -2.73 -6.93 2.30
C SER A 143 -3.10 -7.72 3.56
N THR A 144 -2.42 -8.83 3.74
CA THR A 144 -2.51 -9.63 4.95
C THR A 144 -1.11 -10.04 5.40
N ILE A 145 -1.05 -10.74 6.53
CA ILE A 145 0.16 -11.37 7.02
C ILE A 145 -0.03 -12.87 6.84
N ASP A 146 0.91 -13.45 6.10
CA ASP A 146 0.96 -14.87 5.93
C ASP A 146 1.30 -15.56 7.26
N ALA A 147 1.24 -16.86 7.16
CA ALA A 147 1.71 -17.82 8.09
C ALA A 147 3.11 -17.57 8.71
N ALA A 148 4.09 -17.14 7.89
CA ALA A 148 5.48 -16.91 8.29
C ALA A 148 5.72 -15.52 8.90
N GLY A 149 4.71 -14.65 8.92
CA GLY A 149 4.83 -13.27 9.36
C GLY A 149 5.20 -12.29 8.25
N THR A 150 5.16 -12.71 6.99
CA THR A 150 5.45 -11.90 5.81
C THR A 150 4.18 -11.24 5.29
N ILE A 151 4.31 -10.02 4.77
CA ILE A 151 3.19 -9.31 4.14
C ILE A 151 2.86 -9.97 2.80
N LEU A 152 1.63 -10.41 2.64
CA LEU A 152 1.08 -10.87 1.37
C LEU A 152 0.09 -9.83 0.81
N PRO A 153 0.39 -9.20 -0.33
CA PRO A 153 -0.59 -8.40 -1.05
C PRO A 153 -1.78 -9.26 -1.50
N LEU A 154 -2.99 -8.81 -1.16
CA LEU A 154 -4.22 -9.46 -1.59
C LEU A 154 -4.67 -8.86 -2.93
N THR A 155 -4.94 -7.56 -2.93
CA THR A 155 -5.50 -6.87 -4.09
C THR A 155 -5.11 -5.41 -4.09
N TYR A 156 -5.21 -4.78 -5.26
CA TYR A 156 -5.21 -3.34 -5.38
C TYR A 156 -6.39 -2.88 -6.24
N ALA A 157 -6.78 -1.63 -6.03
CA ALA A 157 -7.75 -0.94 -6.86
C ALA A 157 -7.25 0.46 -7.20
N VAL A 158 -7.59 0.95 -8.39
CA VAL A 158 -7.42 2.36 -8.75
C VAL A 158 -8.79 3.01 -8.73
N VAL A 159 -8.91 4.06 -7.92
CA VAL A 159 -10.15 4.82 -7.73
C VAL A 159 -9.92 6.32 -7.92
N ASP A 160 -11.02 7.06 -8.07
CA ASP A 160 -11.00 8.51 -8.30
C ASP A 160 -10.52 9.28 -7.07
N SER A 161 -10.97 8.89 -5.87
CA SER A 161 -10.65 9.52 -4.59
C SER A 161 -10.96 8.62 -3.40
N GLU A 162 -10.46 8.95 -2.20
CA GLU A 162 -10.85 8.28 -0.95
C GLU A 162 -12.18 8.82 -0.44
N ASN A 163 -13.28 8.21 -0.86
CA ASN A 163 -14.63 8.62 -0.51
C ASN A 163 -15.49 7.41 -0.13
N ASP A 164 -16.71 7.68 0.34
CA ASP A 164 -17.64 6.62 0.77
C ASP A 164 -17.97 5.64 -0.37
N ALA A 165 -18.11 6.13 -1.61
CA ALA A 165 -18.48 5.30 -2.75
C ALA A 165 -17.34 4.39 -3.20
N SER A 166 -16.10 4.89 -3.24
CA SER A 166 -14.93 4.14 -3.65
C SER A 166 -14.57 3.05 -2.63
N TRP A 167 -14.59 3.37 -1.33
CA TRP A 167 -14.35 2.38 -0.28
C TRP A 167 -15.45 1.33 -0.19
N LYS A 168 -16.73 1.73 -0.30
CA LYS A 168 -17.83 0.77 -0.35
C LYS A 168 -17.67 -0.20 -1.52
N TRP A 169 -17.44 0.33 -2.72
CA TRP A 169 -17.24 -0.49 -3.90
C TRP A 169 -16.02 -1.42 -3.77
N PHE A 170 -14.90 -0.93 -3.23
CA PHE A 170 -13.71 -1.73 -2.95
C PHE A 170 -14.01 -2.93 -2.06
N PHE A 171 -14.67 -2.73 -0.92
CA PHE A 171 -15.01 -3.83 -0.02
C PHE A 171 -16.07 -4.78 -0.61
N GLU A 172 -17.01 -4.30 -1.41
CA GLU A 172 -17.93 -5.16 -2.16
C GLU A 172 -17.18 -6.10 -3.11
N GLN A 173 -16.22 -5.56 -3.89
CA GLN A 173 -15.39 -6.40 -4.77
C GLN A 173 -14.48 -7.35 -3.98
N PHE A 174 -13.91 -6.89 -2.87
CA PHE A 174 -13.11 -7.72 -1.98
C PHE A 174 -13.93 -8.88 -1.41
N LYS A 175 -15.16 -8.64 -0.95
CA LYS A 175 -16.05 -9.68 -0.43
C LYS A 175 -16.44 -10.70 -1.51
N LEU A 176 -16.66 -10.25 -2.74
CA LEU A 176 -16.92 -11.17 -3.86
C LEU A 176 -15.71 -12.05 -4.19
N ALA A 177 -14.49 -11.51 -4.10
CA ALA A 177 -13.26 -12.25 -4.43
C ALA A 177 -12.78 -13.18 -3.31
N TYR A 178 -12.89 -12.76 -2.05
CA TYR A 178 -12.29 -13.45 -0.89
C TYR A 178 -13.30 -14.05 0.08
N GLY A 179 -14.58 -13.69 -0.05
CA GLY A 179 -15.61 -14.06 0.91
C GLY A 179 -15.42 -13.42 2.28
N GLU A 180 -15.89 -14.13 3.30
CA GLU A 180 -15.78 -13.75 4.70
C GLU A 180 -15.28 -14.97 5.50
N ARG A 181 -14.34 -14.76 6.42
CA ARG A 181 -13.77 -15.83 7.26
C ARG A 181 -14.14 -15.61 8.72
N ALA A 182 -14.24 -16.71 9.47
CA ALA A 182 -14.35 -16.64 10.92
C ALA A 182 -13.17 -15.86 11.51
N ASN A 183 -13.44 -15.02 12.51
CA ASN A 183 -12.46 -14.16 13.17
C ASN A 183 -11.78 -13.14 12.24
N MET A 184 -12.37 -12.83 11.08
CA MET A 184 -11.84 -11.81 10.19
C MET A 184 -11.93 -10.43 10.81
N CYS A 185 -10.87 -9.63 10.64
CA CYS A 185 -10.89 -8.21 11.00
C CYS A 185 -10.21 -7.35 9.94
N VAL A 186 -10.63 -6.09 9.89
CA VAL A 186 -9.99 -5.06 9.07
C VAL A 186 -9.10 -4.19 9.95
N VAL A 187 -7.92 -3.85 9.44
CA VAL A 187 -7.02 -2.86 10.01
C VAL A 187 -6.82 -1.77 8.98
N SER A 188 -7.02 -0.51 9.35
CA SER A 188 -6.76 0.60 8.44
C SER A 188 -6.30 1.83 9.20
N ASP A 189 -6.09 2.92 8.48
CA ASP A 189 -6.07 4.24 9.07
C ASP A 189 -7.45 4.60 9.70
N ARG A 190 -7.58 5.82 10.23
CA ARG A 190 -8.82 6.30 10.85
C ARG A 190 -9.75 7.02 9.87
N ASN A 191 -9.67 6.74 8.57
CA ASN A 191 -10.54 7.36 7.58
C ASN A 191 -12.00 6.92 7.81
N LYS A 192 -12.90 7.90 7.91
CA LYS A 192 -14.33 7.69 8.18
C LYS A 192 -15.02 6.91 7.06
N SER A 193 -14.57 7.08 5.82
CA SER A 193 -15.10 6.38 4.65
C SER A 193 -14.85 4.88 4.73
N ILE A 194 -13.68 4.46 5.25
CA ILE A 194 -13.35 3.05 5.47
C ILE A 194 -14.27 2.46 6.53
N LEU A 195 -14.38 3.12 7.69
CA LEU A 195 -15.25 2.70 8.80
C LEU A 195 -16.71 2.53 8.35
N LYS A 196 -17.20 3.46 7.54
CA LYS A 196 -18.55 3.40 6.98
C LYS A 196 -18.69 2.22 6.01
N ALA A 197 -17.76 2.06 5.08
CA ALA A 197 -17.78 0.99 4.10
C ALA A 197 -17.71 -0.40 4.75
N THR A 198 -16.82 -0.62 5.72
CA THR A 198 -16.72 -1.88 6.46
C THR A 198 -18.00 -2.19 7.23
N SER A 199 -18.61 -1.20 7.88
CA SER A 199 -19.87 -1.39 8.62
C SER A 199 -21.06 -1.80 7.72
N ILE A 200 -21.04 -1.40 6.45
CA ILE A 200 -22.08 -1.73 5.47
C ILE A 200 -21.84 -3.11 4.86
N VAL A 201 -20.60 -3.40 4.42
CA VAL A 201 -20.27 -4.63 3.68
C VAL A 201 -20.06 -5.85 4.61
N TYR A 202 -19.57 -5.59 5.82
CA TYR A 202 -19.26 -6.58 6.84
C TYR A 202 -19.87 -6.19 8.20
N PRO A 203 -21.21 -6.25 8.35
CA PRO A 203 -21.86 -5.90 9.60
C PRO A 203 -21.34 -6.77 10.77
N GLY A 204 -20.86 -6.11 11.83
CA GLY A 204 -20.34 -6.80 13.02
C GLY A 204 -18.88 -7.26 12.95
N MET A 205 -18.21 -7.12 11.81
CA MET A 205 -16.78 -7.44 11.69
C MET A 205 -15.93 -6.42 12.48
N PRO A 206 -14.98 -6.87 13.32
CA PRO A 206 -14.08 -5.98 14.03
C PRO A 206 -13.23 -5.12 13.08
N HIS A 207 -13.13 -3.83 13.40
CA HIS A 207 -12.28 -2.88 12.71
C HIS A 207 -11.32 -2.23 13.70
N HIS A 208 -10.03 -2.41 13.45
CA HIS A 208 -8.94 -1.84 14.23
C HIS A 208 -8.23 -0.70 13.50
N SER A 209 -7.75 0.26 14.28
CA SER A 209 -6.92 1.36 13.81
C SER A 209 -5.45 0.97 13.86
N TYR A 210 -4.73 1.17 12.76
CA TYR A 210 -3.31 0.87 12.67
C TYR A 210 -2.52 1.74 13.65
N MET A 211 -1.70 1.09 14.48
CA MET A 211 -1.02 1.74 15.62
C MET A 211 -0.10 2.89 15.20
N TRP A 212 0.55 2.80 14.04
CA TRP A 212 1.43 3.86 13.54
C TRP A 212 0.67 5.12 13.13
N HIS A 213 -0.52 5.00 12.53
CA HIS A 213 -1.33 6.18 12.21
C HIS A 213 -1.81 6.91 13.46
N ILE A 214 -2.13 6.18 14.53
CA ILE A 214 -2.43 6.80 15.83
C ILE A 214 -1.17 7.51 16.36
N TRP A 215 0.00 6.87 16.29
CA TRP A 215 1.27 7.49 16.70
C TRP A 215 1.57 8.77 15.93
N THR A 216 1.47 8.75 14.59
CA THR A 216 1.67 9.94 13.75
C THR A 216 0.72 11.07 14.14
N ASN A 217 -0.53 10.74 14.46
CA ASN A 217 -1.49 11.74 14.96
C ASN A 217 -1.12 12.27 16.34
N ILE A 218 -0.62 11.43 17.25
CA ILE A 218 -0.11 11.85 18.56
C ILE A 218 1.08 12.78 18.37
N TRP A 219 2.05 12.39 17.53
CA TRP A 219 3.23 13.17 17.21
C TRP A 219 2.88 14.55 16.68
N ALA A 220 1.93 14.63 15.75
CA ALA A 220 1.48 15.89 15.16
C ALA A 220 0.73 16.78 16.17
N LYS A 221 -0.11 16.20 17.04
CA LYS A 221 -0.96 16.95 17.98
C LYS A 221 -0.24 17.36 19.26
N PHE A 222 0.65 16.52 19.78
CA PHE A 222 1.28 16.69 21.08
C PHE A 222 2.78 16.79 20.88
N LYS A 223 3.38 17.95 21.16
CA LYS A 223 4.79 18.25 20.83
C LYS A 223 5.80 17.89 21.92
N LYS A 224 5.37 17.33 23.05
CA LYS A 224 6.20 17.13 24.26
C LYS A 224 6.53 15.64 24.46
N GLY A 225 7.77 15.36 24.84
CA GLY A 225 8.17 14.05 25.36
C GLY A 225 8.13 12.90 24.35
N HIS A 226 8.24 13.20 23.05
CA HIS A 226 8.04 12.24 21.95
C HIS A 226 8.78 10.91 22.12
N LEU A 227 10.05 10.94 22.51
CA LEU A 227 10.84 9.72 22.65
C LEU A 227 10.24 8.77 23.70
N LYS A 228 10.12 9.23 24.95
CA LYS A 228 9.56 8.44 26.06
C LYS A 228 8.09 8.07 25.83
N LEU A 229 7.33 8.97 25.22
CA LEU A 229 5.93 8.73 24.86
C LEU A 229 5.79 7.66 23.79
N SER A 230 6.72 7.58 22.83
CA SER A 230 6.70 6.57 21.77
C SER A 230 6.88 5.16 22.32
N GLU A 231 7.88 4.99 23.18
CA GLU A 231 8.19 3.72 23.83
C GLU A 231 7.01 3.22 24.66
N LEU A 232 6.46 4.10 25.51
CA LEU A 232 5.30 3.79 26.32
C LEU A 232 4.07 3.49 25.48
N TYR A 233 3.80 4.27 24.42
CA TYR A 233 2.66 4.05 23.54
C TYR A 233 2.73 2.68 22.86
N PHE A 234 3.85 2.34 22.21
CA PHE A 234 3.99 1.04 21.54
C PHE A 234 4.05 -0.13 22.52
N ALA A 235 4.56 0.06 23.74
CA ALA A 235 4.45 -0.94 24.80
C ALA A 235 2.99 -1.13 25.23
N THR A 236 2.24 -0.04 25.40
CA THR A 236 0.82 -0.06 25.81
C THR A 236 -0.06 -0.76 24.78
N VAL A 237 0.13 -0.48 23.50
CA VAL A 237 -0.56 -1.16 22.38
C VAL A 237 -0.39 -2.69 22.46
N ARG A 238 0.78 -3.14 22.90
CA ARG A 238 1.18 -4.56 22.95
C ARG A 238 0.94 -5.23 24.31
N SER A 239 0.41 -4.53 25.30
CA SER A 239 0.14 -5.09 26.63
C SER A 239 -0.73 -6.35 26.55
N TYR A 240 -0.37 -7.35 27.34
CA TYR A 240 -1.12 -8.62 27.42
C TYR A 240 -2.14 -8.61 28.56
N THR A 241 -1.89 -7.84 29.62
CA THR A 241 -2.77 -7.75 30.79
C THR A 241 -3.31 -6.33 30.96
N LEU A 242 -4.46 -6.23 31.64
CA LEU A 242 -5.06 -4.93 31.96
C LEU A 242 -4.18 -4.15 32.93
N ASP A 243 -3.47 -4.83 33.84
CA ASP A 243 -2.58 -4.19 34.79
C ASP A 243 -1.40 -3.51 34.09
N GLU A 244 -0.72 -4.22 33.17
CA GLU A 244 0.36 -3.64 32.35
C GLU A 244 -0.15 -2.45 31.52
N PHE A 245 -1.34 -2.59 30.94
CA PHE A 245 -1.97 -1.54 30.15
C PHE A 245 -2.25 -0.30 31.01
N ASN A 246 -2.91 -0.48 32.16
CA ASN A 246 -3.27 0.61 33.06
C ASN A 246 -2.03 1.31 33.65
N GLU A 247 -1.01 0.55 34.04
CA GLU A 247 0.27 1.10 34.51
C GLU A 247 0.93 1.98 33.43
N ARG A 248 1.02 1.48 32.19
CA ARG A 248 1.62 2.24 31.08
C ARG A 248 0.77 3.45 30.70
N MET A 249 -0.56 3.34 30.73
CA MET A 249 -1.46 4.48 30.49
C MET A 249 -1.30 5.58 31.54
N SER A 250 -1.09 5.25 32.81
CA SER A 250 -0.76 6.23 33.86
C SER A 250 0.57 6.93 33.58
N LYS A 251 1.61 6.19 33.16
CA LYS A 251 2.90 6.80 32.75
C LYS A 251 2.76 7.71 31.52
N ILE A 252 1.87 7.38 30.57
CA ILE A 252 1.56 8.24 29.42
C ILE A 252 0.91 9.54 29.89
N GLU A 253 -0.04 9.45 30.82
CA GLU A 253 -0.75 10.60 31.41
C GLU A 253 0.20 11.54 32.17
N GLU A 254 1.19 11.00 32.89
CA GLU A 254 2.22 11.81 33.57
C GLU A 254 3.06 12.67 32.60
N ILE A 255 3.37 12.14 31.40
CA ILE A 255 4.16 12.88 30.41
C ILE A 255 3.30 13.94 29.73
N VAL A 256 2.14 13.52 29.22
CA VAL A 256 1.19 14.39 28.52
C VAL A 256 -0.25 13.98 28.91
N PRO A 257 -0.88 14.66 29.88
CA PRO A 257 -2.19 14.27 30.41
C PRO A 257 -3.28 14.10 29.34
N ARG A 258 -3.25 14.95 28.32
CA ARG A 258 -4.23 14.96 27.22
C ARG A 258 -4.14 13.74 26.29
N VAL A 259 -3.03 13.00 26.29
CA VAL A 259 -2.87 11.83 25.40
C VAL A 259 -3.76 10.67 25.86
N LYS A 260 -3.91 10.46 27.17
CA LYS A 260 -4.79 9.41 27.70
C LYS A 260 -6.25 9.63 27.28
N ALA A 261 -6.77 10.85 27.47
CA ALA A 261 -8.11 11.21 27.01
C ALA A 261 -8.26 11.03 25.49
N TYR A 262 -7.28 11.49 24.72
CA TYR A 262 -7.29 11.32 23.26
C TYR A 262 -7.34 9.84 22.85
N LEU A 263 -6.58 8.97 23.51
CA LEU A 263 -6.56 7.51 23.25
C LEU A 263 -7.87 6.83 23.65
N TYR A 264 -8.49 7.29 24.74
CA TYR A 264 -9.80 6.83 25.20
C TYR A 264 -10.88 7.16 24.17
N ASP A 265 -10.88 8.37 23.62
CA ASP A 265 -11.84 8.81 22.60
C ASP A 265 -11.76 7.99 21.28
N ILE A 266 -10.61 7.37 21.00
CA ILE A 266 -10.49 6.42 19.87
C ILE A 266 -11.26 5.13 20.17
N GLY A 267 -11.34 4.74 21.44
CA GLY A 267 -11.82 3.45 21.92
C GLY A 267 -10.69 2.42 21.96
N TYR A 268 -10.35 1.95 23.16
CA TYR A 268 -9.21 1.03 23.35
C TYR A 268 -9.34 -0.28 22.56
N TYR A 269 -10.56 -0.79 22.38
CA TYR A 269 -10.84 -1.98 21.59
C TYR A 269 -10.39 -1.86 20.11
N ARG A 270 -10.21 -0.63 19.60
CA ARG A 270 -9.77 -0.39 18.23
C ARG A 270 -8.26 -0.52 18.04
N TRP A 271 -7.45 -0.44 19.09
CA TRP A 271 -5.99 -0.33 18.91
C TRP A 271 -5.16 -1.07 19.95
N SER A 272 -5.72 -1.36 21.14
CA SER A 272 -5.02 -2.05 22.21
C SER A 272 -5.28 -3.56 22.12
N ARG A 273 -4.21 -4.35 22.21
CA ARG A 273 -4.30 -5.81 22.15
C ARG A 273 -5.17 -6.38 23.27
N VAL A 274 -4.97 -5.95 24.51
CA VAL A 274 -5.72 -6.48 25.67
C VAL A 274 -7.22 -6.18 25.60
N HIS A 275 -7.61 -5.15 24.85
CA HIS A 275 -9.01 -4.78 24.65
C HIS A 275 -9.57 -5.26 23.30
N ALA A 276 -8.75 -5.87 22.44
CA ALA A 276 -9.19 -6.34 21.13
C ALA A 276 -10.16 -7.52 21.30
N THR A 277 -11.25 -7.50 20.54
CA THR A 277 -12.25 -8.58 20.53
C THR A 277 -11.83 -9.80 19.72
N VAL A 278 -10.77 -9.66 18.92
CA VAL A 278 -10.23 -10.72 18.07
C VAL A 278 -9.26 -11.56 18.90
N ARG A 279 -9.55 -12.86 19.05
CA ARG A 279 -8.61 -13.81 19.66
C ARG A 279 -7.36 -13.91 18.77
N ALA A 280 -6.18 -13.96 19.38
CA ALA A 280 -4.97 -14.33 18.66
C ALA A 280 -5.22 -15.68 17.99
N SER A 281 -5.02 -15.77 16.67
CA SER A 281 -5.15 -17.04 15.94
C SER A 281 -4.20 -18.04 16.59
N THR A 282 -4.75 -19.11 17.18
CA THR A 282 -4.00 -20.29 17.64
C THR A 282 -3.86 -21.33 16.53
N ASP A 283 -4.51 -21.09 15.39
CA ASP A 283 -4.45 -21.95 14.21
C ASP A 283 -3.13 -21.70 13.48
N TYR A 284 -2.07 -22.30 14.03
CA TYR A 284 -0.75 -22.35 13.41
C TYR A 284 -0.55 -23.66 12.65
N ILE A 285 -1.47 -24.61 12.74
CA ILE A 285 -1.34 -25.94 12.15
C ILE A 285 -2.28 -26.03 10.95
N HIS A 286 -1.72 -26.13 9.76
CA HIS A 286 -2.47 -26.33 8.53
C HIS A 286 -2.14 -27.68 7.92
N THR A 287 -3.18 -28.41 7.52
CA THR A 287 -3.01 -29.58 6.67
C THR A 287 -3.08 -29.16 5.21
N VAL A 288 -2.00 -29.37 4.47
CA VAL A 288 -1.96 -29.18 3.01
C VAL A 288 -1.89 -30.54 2.36
N ILE A 289 -2.80 -30.81 1.43
CA ILE A 289 -2.81 -32.05 0.66
C ILE A 289 -2.31 -31.71 -0.75
N ASP A 290 -1.31 -32.47 -1.21
CA ASP A 290 -0.79 -32.42 -2.58
C ASP A 290 -0.74 -33.83 -3.16
N GLY A 291 -1.63 -34.11 -4.12
CA GLY A 291 -1.85 -35.47 -4.60
C GLY A 291 -2.20 -36.42 -3.45
N MET A 292 -1.37 -37.46 -3.25
CA MET A 292 -1.53 -38.44 -2.16
C MET A 292 -0.77 -38.07 -0.86
N ARG A 293 -0.11 -36.91 -0.81
CA ARG A 293 0.74 -36.52 0.32
C ARG A 293 0.03 -35.50 1.21
N CYS A 294 0.10 -35.75 2.51
CA CYS A 294 -0.46 -34.89 3.56
C CYS A 294 0.68 -34.20 4.30
N TYR A 295 0.67 -32.87 4.31
CA TYR A 295 1.66 -32.03 4.98
C TYR A 295 1.01 -31.33 6.17
N ILE A 296 1.63 -31.44 7.35
CA ILE A 296 1.25 -30.66 8.53
C ILE A 296 2.22 -29.48 8.63
N ILE A 297 1.73 -28.29 8.35
CA ILE A 297 2.49 -27.05 8.40
C ILE A 297 2.23 -26.39 9.77
N CYS A 298 3.25 -26.34 10.64
CA CYS A 298 3.18 -25.62 11.91
C CYS A 298 3.92 -24.27 11.81
N LEU A 299 3.14 -23.19 11.80
CA LEU A 299 3.59 -21.83 11.55
C LEU A 299 4.27 -21.15 12.72
N GLU A 300 4.14 -21.72 13.92
CA GLU A 300 4.76 -21.23 15.14
C GLU A 300 6.27 -21.55 15.19
N ILE A 301 6.68 -22.67 14.60
CA ILE A 301 8.04 -23.22 14.74
C ILE A 301 8.87 -23.11 13.45
N ARG A 302 8.26 -22.63 12.34
CA ARG A 302 8.88 -22.59 11.00
C ARG A 302 9.48 -23.94 10.54
N ASN A 303 9.04 -25.05 11.11
CA ASN A 303 9.55 -26.39 10.80
C ASN A 303 8.50 -27.17 10.02
N VAL A 304 8.93 -27.74 8.89
CA VAL A 304 8.22 -28.80 8.18
C VAL A 304 8.85 -30.12 8.63
N VAL A 305 8.05 -31.05 9.16
CA VAL A 305 8.53 -32.41 9.41
C VAL A 305 8.72 -33.07 8.04
N GLU A 306 9.98 -33.39 7.73
CA GLU A 306 10.55 -33.89 6.46
C GLU A 306 10.98 -32.81 5.43
N GLN A 307 12.23 -32.34 5.64
CA GLN A 307 13.24 -31.82 4.72
C GLN A 307 12.77 -30.98 3.50
N PHE A 308 12.77 -29.66 3.68
CA PHE A 308 13.07 -28.69 2.61
C PHE A 308 14.24 -27.83 3.10
N GLN A 309 15.41 -27.93 2.44
CA GLN A 309 16.53 -27.02 2.69
C GLN A 309 16.11 -25.59 2.32
N LEU A 310 16.28 -24.68 3.26
CA LEU A 310 15.64 -23.36 3.29
C LEU A 310 16.45 -22.24 2.58
N ASP A 311 17.55 -22.58 1.90
CA ASP A 311 18.58 -21.58 1.56
C ASP A 311 18.66 -21.18 0.08
N GLU A 312 17.86 -21.74 -0.84
CA GLU A 312 17.92 -21.34 -2.28
C GLU A 312 16.56 -21.13 -3.00
N LEU A 313 15.49 -20.74 -2.30
CA LEU A 313 14.23 -20.31 -2.96
C LEU A 313 13.55 -19.12 -2.24
N PRO A 314 13.21 -18.01 -2.94
CA PRO A 314 12.52 -16.89 -2.32
C PRO A 314 11.01 -17.16 -2.23
N CYS A 315 10.59 -17.54 -1.01
CA CYS A 315 9.23 -17.60 -0.46
C CYS A 315 8.26 -18.71 -0.97
N SER A 316 7.59 -19.33 0.00
CA SER A 316 6.65 -20.47 -0.13
C SER A 316 5.39 -20.19 -0.96
N HIS A 317 5.08 -18.93 -1.24
CA HIS A 317 4.01 -18.55 -2.18
C HIS A 317 4.32 -18.97 -3.63
N ALA A 318 5.60 -19.14 -4.00
CA ALA A 318 6.04 -19.63 -5.30
C ALA A 318 5.71 -21.12 -5.53
N LEU A 319 5.66 -21.94 -4.48
CA LEU A 319 5.36 -23.38 -4.56
C LEU A 319 3.86 -23.67 -4.75
N ALA A 320 2.97 -22.82 -4.25
CA ALA A 320 1.52 -22.99 -4.42
C ALA A 320 1.03 -22.65 -5.84
N ALA A 321 1.75 -21.81 -6.58
CA ALA A 321 1.48 -21.50 -7.98
C ALA A 321 1.91 -22.62 -8.94
N LEU A 322 2.98 -23.34 -8.60
CA LEU A 322 3.52 -24.42 -9.44
C LEU A 322 2.65 -25.70 -9.43
N ARG A 323 1.81 -25.90 -8.41
CA ARG A 323 0.88 -27.04 -8.31
C ARG A 323 -0.46 -26.86 -9.03
N GLN A 324 -0.74 -25.69 -9.60
CA GLN A 324 -1.93 -25.46 -10.44
C GLN A 324 -1.61 -25.53 -11.95
N MET A 325 -0.41 -25.99 -12.31
CA MET A 325 0.02 -26.19 -13.71
C MET A 325 -0.03 -27.67 -14.16
N ASP A 326 -0.66 -28.55 -13.38
CA ASP A 326 -0.99 -29.92 -13.81
C ASP A 326 -2.49 -30.06 -14.13
#